data_AF-A0A974YG73-F1
#
_entry.id   AF-A0A974YG73-F1
#
_cell.length_a   1.000
_cell.length_b   1.000
_cell.length_c   1.000
_cell.angle_alpha   90.00
_cell.angle_beta   90.00
_cell.angle_gamma   90.00
#
_symmetry.space_group_name_H-M   'P 1'
#
loop_
_entity.id
_entity.type
_entity.pdbx_description
1 polymer ?
#
loop_
_entity_poly.entity_id
_entity_poly.type
_entity_poly.pdbx_seq_one_letter_code
_entity_poly.pdbx_strand_id
1 'polypeptide(L)'
;MFRIHMAACLVATASFATLAVAQTTAPAGNPPAAGNQVPATARAMNITAAQFVTQAANSDMFEIQSSQLALNKTQDSRIRDFAQQMVQDHTAASDKLKAAAQGQTVPTALDQEHAQMLQQLQQASDNDFNRSYVRMQLDGHQKAVTLFDNYGQNGDDAQIKQFAQQTLPTLRQHLQHITEIHSRLLGPPAQVSQSQSGQMSGPLTAQIQPGQWRASKLKGLNVYNDSNEEIGDISELLVDQNGKIEAVVIGVGGFLGMGEHDVAVPFNQIRLVSEPRAAAAGTNQNASSAPAAPASPNAPATTGTTTTADRAAADTANRSTPDHAMLSMTKDQLKAAPEFKYAR
;
A
#
# COMPACT_ATOMS: atom_id res chain seq x y z
N MET A 1 -37.10 -49.17 -7.02
CA MET A 1 -38.01 -48.59 -6.00
C MET A 1 -37.58 -49.13 -4.63
N PHE A 2 -37.77 -48.33 -3.56
CA PHE A 2 -37.83 -48.71 -2.13
C PHE A 2 -38.02 -50.22 -1.81
N ARG A 3 -37.38 -50.85 -0.80
CA ARG A 3 -37.28 -50.42 0.62
C ARG A 3 -36.29 -51.26 1.48
N ILE A 4 -35.68 -50.62 2.50
CA ILE A 4 -35.35 -51.12 3.87
C ILE A 4 -34.42 -52.35 4.06
N HIS A 5 -33.35 -52.18 4.85
CA HIS A 5 -33.21 -52.76 6.21
C HIS A 5 -32.19 -51.98 7.06
N MET A 6 -32.44 -51.88 8.37
CA MET A 6 -31.50 -51.35 9.38
C MET A 6 -30.69 -52.48 10.00
N ALA A 7 -29.47 -52.18 10.44
CA ALA A 7 -28.72 -52.98 11.42
C ALA A 7 -28.15 -52.02 12.47
N ALA A 8 -28.05 -52.46 13.73
CA ALA A 8 -27.82 -51.56 14.86
C ALA A 8 -26.57 -51.93 15.69
N CYS A 9 -26.00 -50.89 16.30
CA CYS A 9 -25.32 -50.85 17.60
C CYS A 9 -24.70 -52.15 18.16
N LEU A 10 -23.38 -52.12 18.39
CA LEU A 10 -22.83 -52.66 19.63
C LEU A 10 -21.66 -51.81 20.13
N VAL A 11 -21.68 -51.44 21.40
CA VAL A 11 -20.55 -50.82 22.13
C VAL A 11 -19.83 -51.91 22.91
N ALA A 12 -18.50 -51.95 22.83
CA ALA A 12 -17.66 -52.88 23.58
C ALA A 12 -16.59 -52.12 24.36
N THR A 13 -16.87 -51.81 25.63
CA THR A 13 -15.88 -51.32 26.59
C THR A 13 -15.12 -52.51 27.19
N ALA A 14 -13.79 -52.45 27.19
CA ALA A 14 -12.94 -53.48 27.79
C ALA A 14 -11.85 -52.83 28.67
N SER A 15 -12.13 -52.71 29.96
CA SER A 15 -11.13 -52.34 30.97
C SER A 15 -10.33 -53.57 31.36
N PHE A 16 -8.99 -53.50 31.32
CA PHE A 16 -8.11 -54.50 31.90
C PHE A 16 -7.19 -53.88 32.96
N ALA A 17 -6.94 -54.65 34.04
CA ALA A 17 -6.27 -54.17 35.22
C ALA A 17 -4.73 -54.16 35.08
N THR A 18 -4.10 -53.32 35.90
CA THR A 18 -2.65 -53.10 35.95
C THR A 18 -1.88 -54.33 36.44
N LEU A 19 -0.72 -54.60 35.85
CA LEU A 19 0.34 -55.39 36.46
C LEU A 19 1.57 -54.50 36.70
N ALA A 20 2.14 -54.55 37.90
CA ALA A 20 3.22 -53.63 38.30
C ALA A 20 4.61 -54.16 37.89
N VAL A 21 5.45 -53.25 37.39
CA VAL A 21 6.90 -53.48 37.21
C VAL A 21 7.64 -52.51 38.13
N ALA A 22 8.59 -53.03 38.91
CA ALA A 22 9.36 -52.22 39.86
C ALA A 22 10.29 -51.26 39.12
N GLN A 23 10.26 -49.98 39.50
CA GLN A 23 11.18 -48.96 38.99
C GLN A 23 12.43 -48.87 39.88
N THR A 24 13.60 -49.02 39.27
CA THR A 24 14.89 -48.73 39.91
C THR A 24 15.09 -47.22 40.06
N THR A 25 15.34 -46.77 41.28
CA THR A 25 15.53 -45.35 41.60
C THR A 25 16.92 -44.85 41.20
N ALA A 26 17.03 -44.25 40.02
CA ALA A 26 18.16 -43.38 39.68
C ALA A 26 18.03 -42.01 40.38
N PRO A 27 19.14 -41.36 40.76
CA PRO A 27 19.08 -40.04 41.39
C PRO A 27 18.60 -38.97 40.41
N ALA A 28 17.84 -37.99 40.91
CA ALA A 28 17.29 -36.90 40.11
C ALA A 28 18.38 -35.93 39.64
N GLY A 29 18.90 -36.15 38.44
CA GLY A 29 19.59 -35.11 37.69
C GLY A 29 18.58 -34.07 37.20
N ASN A 30 18.88 -32.78 37.39
CA ASN A 30 18.04 -31.70 36.84
C ASN A 30 17.90 -31.88 35.32
N PRO A 31 16.69 -31.74 34.74
CA PRO A 31 16.56 -31.66 33.29
C PRO A 31 17.37 -30.46 32.78
N PRO A 32 18.06 -30.57 31.63
CA PRO A 32 18.64 -29.39 30.99
C PRO A 32 17.50 -28.40 30.74
N ALA A 33 17.73 -27.12 31.07
CA ALA A 33 16.72 -26.08 30.87
C ALA A 33 16.25 -26.12 29.41
N ALA A 34 14.95 -26.28 29.20
CA ALA A 34 14.37 -26.22 27.87
C ALA A 34 14.67 -24.83 27.30
N GLY A 35 15.63 -24.76 26.38
CA GLY A 35 16.01 -23.50 25.75
C GLY A 35 14.77 -22.92 25.08
N ASN A 36 14.41 -21.68 25.44
CA ASN A 36 13.20 -21.03 24.93
C ASN A 36 13.26 -20.97 23.40
N GLN A 37 12.60 -21.93 22.75
CA GLN A 37 12.15 -21.78 21.38
C GLN A 37 11.08 -20.68 21.42
N VAL A 38 11.53 -19.44 21.21
CA VAL A 38 10.65 -18.30 21.05
C VAL A 38 9.64 -18.66 19.97
N PRO A 39 8.33 -18.63 20.26
CA PRO A 39 7.32 -18.90 19.24
C PRO A 39 7.52 -17.94 18.05
N ALA A 40 7.21 -18.40 16.84
CA ALA A 40 7.27 -17.58 15.63
C ALA A 40 6.10 -16.56 15.56
N THR A 41 5.88 -15.82 16.63
CA THR A 41 4.89 -14.75 16.75
C THR A 41 5.45 -13.45 16.18
N ALA A 42 4.60 -12.72 15.45
CA ALA A 42 4.97 -11.50 14.71
C ALA A 42 6.03 -11.70 13.61
N ARG A 43 5.73 -12.62 12.66
CA ARG A 43 5.86 -12.18 11.25
C ARG A 43 4.92 -10.98 11.11
N ALA A 44 5.43 -9.82 10.72
CA ALA A 44 4.58 -8.76 10.16
C ALA A 44 3.84 -9.36 8.96
N MET A 45 2.59 -8.93 8.70
CA MET A 45 1.79 -9.44 7.58
C MET A 45 2.25 -8.84 6.26
N ASN A 46 3.48 -9.16 5.87
CA ASN A 46 4.02 -8.90 4.56
C ASN A 46 3.12 -9.56 3.51
N ILE A 47 2.91 -8.87 2.39
CA ILE A 47 2.24 -9.42 1.21
C ILE A 47 2.96 -10.70 0.79
N THR A 48 2.20 -11.80 0.63
CA THR A 48 2.71 -13.07 0.13
C THR A 48 2.85 -13.08 -1.39
N ALA A 49 3.67 -13.96 -1.94
CA ALA A 49 3.83 -14.18 -3.39
C ALA A 49 2.50 -14.40 -4.12
N ALA A 50 1.64 -15.27 -3.59
CA ALA A 50 0.33 -15.59 -4.17
C ALA A 50 -0.58 -14.36 -4.24
N GLN A 51 -0.56 -13.55 -3.18
CA GLN A 51 -1.21 -12.25 -3.18
C GLN A 51 -0.58 -11.34 -4.23
N PHE A 52 0.73 -11.05 -4.16
CA PHE A 52 1.43 -10.10 -5.04
C PHE A 52 1.11 -10.34 -6.52
N VAL A 53 1.20 -11.61 -6.96
CA VAL A 53 0.90 -12.02 -8.34
C VAL A 53 -0.55 -11.73 -8.72
N THR A 54 -1.49 -11.91 -7.80
CA THR A 54 -2.91 -11.60 -8.00
C THR A 54 -3.16 -10.09 -8.09
N GLN A 55 -2.48 -9.26 -7.29
CA GLN A 55 -2.58 -7.80 -7.38
C GLN A 55 -1.97 -7.26 -8.68
N ALA A 56 -0.71 -7.61 -8.97
CA ALA A 56 0.01 -7.12 -10.14
C ALA A 56 -0.67 -7.54 -11.46
N ALA A 57 -1.16 -8.77 -11.57
CA ALA A 57 -1.79 -9.25 -12.81
C ALA A 57 -3.13 -8.55 -13.12
N ASN A 58 -3.97 -8.27 -12.10
CA ASN A 58 -5.23 -7.57 -12.32
C ASN A 58 -5.00 -6.08 -12.64
N SER A 59 -4.05 -5.43 -11.96
CA SER A 59 -3.62 -4.06 -12.29
C SER A 59 -3.16 -3.97 -13.75
N ASP A 60 -2.18 -4.78 -14.17
CA ASP A 60 -1.69 -4.82 -15.56
C ASP A 60 -2.83 -5.04 -16.56
N MET A 61 -3.69 -6.04 -16.32
CA MET A 61 -4.80 -6.33 -17.24
C MET A 61 -5.78 -5.16 -17.35
N PHE A 62 -6.04 -4.40 -16.28
CA PHE A 62 -6.86 -3.20 -16.30
C PHE A 62 -6.15 -2.03 -16.97
N GLU A 63 -4.87 -1.82 -16.68
CA GLU A 63 -4.07 -0.71 -17.20
C GLU A 63 -3.85 -0.87 -18.71
N ILE A 64 -3.66 -2.11 -19.20
CA ILE A 64 -3.67 -2.44 -20.64
C ILE A 64 -5.05 -2.17 -21.25
N GLN A 65 -6.15 -2.73 -20.71
CA GLN A 65 -7.48 -2.63 -21.34
C GLN A 65 -8.06 -1.21 -21.30
N SER A 66 -7.91 -0.49 -20.19
CA SER A 66 -8.35 0.91 -20.07
C SER A 66 -7.54 1.83 -20.99
N SER A 67 -6.26 1.54 -21.22
CA SER A 67 -5.42 2.28 -22.17
C SER A 67 -5.74 1.96 -23.63
N GLN A 68 -6.02 0.69 -23.97
CA GLN A 68 -6.58 0.33 -25.28
C GLN A 68 -7.91 1.05 -25.53
N LEU A 69 -8.77 1.16 -24.51
CA LEU A 69 -10.00 1.95 -24.60
C LEU A 69 -9.71 3.45 -24.80
N ALA A 70 -8.71 4.02 -24.11
CA ALA A 70 -8.31 5.40 -24.29
C ALA A 70 -7.83 5.71 -25.72
N LEU A 71 -7.05 4.82 -26.32
CA LEU A 71 -6.61 4.93 -27.73
C LEU A 71 -7.76 4.92 -28.74
N ASN A 72 -8.93 4.38 -28.37
CA ASN A 72 -10.14 4.39 -29.18
C ASN A 72 -11.07 5.58 -28.90
N LYS A 73 -11.21 6.02 -27.63
CA LYS A 73 -12.15 7.10 -27.24
C LYS A 73 -11.56 8.52 -27.28
N THR A 74 -10.27 8.72 -26.97
CA THR A 74 -9.72 10.08 -26.82
C THR A 74 -8.97 10.61 -28.05
N GLN A 75 -9.10 11.91 -28.29
CA GLN A 75 -8.30 12.67 -29.26
C GLN A 75 -7.21 13.53 -28.58
N ASP A 76 -7.11 13.51 -27.25
CA ASP A 76 -6.04 14.23 -26.53
C ASP A 76 -4.71 13.49 -26.69
N SER A 77 -3.80 14.03 -27.50
CA SER A 77 -2.49 13.44 -27.79
C SER A 77 -1.75 12.98 -26.53
N ARG A 78 -1.76 13.77 -25.45
CA ARG A 78 -1.05 13.46 -24.20
C ARG A 78 -1.56 12.17 -23.56
N ILE A 79 -2.89 11.98 -23.58
CA ILE A 79 -3.54 10.78 -23.07
C ILE A 79 -3.27 9.58 -24.00
N ARG A 80 -3.24 9.81 -25.32
CA ARG A 80 -2.90 8.77 -26.32
C ARG A 80 -1.44 8.32 -26.22
N ASP A 81 -0.51 9.24 -25.97
CA ASP A 81 0.92 8.95 -25.87
C ASP A 81 1.23 8.18 -24.57
N PHE A 82 0.60 8.58 -23.46
CA PHE A 82 0.62 7.80 -22.21
C PHE A 82 -0.01 6.41 -22.40
N ALA A 83 -1.20 6.32 -23.01
CA ALA A 83 -1.87 5.03 -23.21
C ALA A 83 -1.09 4.06 -24.12
N GLN A 84 -0.32 4.57 -25.10
CA GLN A 84 0.63 3.75 -25.87
C GLN A 84 1.73 3.17 -24.99
N GLN A 85 2.33 3.99 -24.11
CA GLN A 85 3.34 3.54 -23.15
C GLN A 85 2.77 2.48 -22.21
N MET A 86 1.56 2.68 -21.68
CA MET A 86 0.92 1.71 -20.77
C MET A 86 0.72 0.35 -21.43
N VAL A 87 0.15 0.32 -22.65
CA VAL A 87 -0.09 -0.94 -23.37
C VAL A 87 1.23 -1.67 -23.67
N GLN A 88 2.29 -0.95 -24.03
CA GLN A 88 3.61 -1.55 -24.27
C GLN A 88 4.25 -2.09 -22.98
N ASP A 89 4.39 -1.24 -21.97
CA ASP A 89 5.19 -1.54 -20.79
C ASP A 89 4.50 -2.53 -19.84
N HIS A 90 3.18 -2.43 -19.65
CA HIS A 90 2.44 -3.40 -18.82
C HIS A 90 2.27 -4.75 -19.51
N THR A 91 2.19 -4.82 -20.85
CA THR A 91 2.25 -6.13 -21.55
C THR A 91 3.60 -6.80 -21.27
N ALA A 92 4.69 -6.04 -21.36
CA ALA A 92 6.02 -6.53 -21.03
C ALA A 92 6.22 -6.83 -19.52
N ALA A 93 5.51 -6.13 -18.62
CA ALA A 93 5.49 -6.45 -17.20
C ALA A 93 4.74 -7.76 -16.93
N SER A 94 3.55 -7.94 -17.50
CA SER A 94 2.74 -9.15 -17.39
C SER A 94 3.45 -10.42 -17.87
N ASP A 95 4.21 -10.34 -18.97
CA ASP A 95 4.97 -11.51 -19.45
C ASP A 95 6.19 -11.82 -18.54
N LYS A 96 6.84 -10.81 -17.96
CA LYS A 96 7.86 -11.01 -16.92
C LYS A 96 7.24 -11.58 -15.63
N LEU A 97 6.04 -11.13 -15.25
CA LEU A 97 5.30 -11.62 -14.08
C LEU A 97 4.98 -13.10 -14.25
N LYS A 98 4.42 -13.51 -15.39
CA LYS A 98 4.18 -14.93 -15.73
C LYS A 98 5.47 -15.77 -15.67
N ALA A 99 6.59 -15.22 -16.12
CA ALA A 99 7.89 -15.89 -16.07
C ALA A 99 8.46 -16.01 -14.65
N ALA A 100 8.26 -15.01 -13.78
CA ALA A 100 8.74 -14.99 -12.40
C ALA A 100 7.83 -15.77 -11.43
N ALA A 101 6.52 -15.80 -11.68
CA ALA A 101 5.49 -16.39 -10.81
C ALA A 101 5.42 -17.92 -10.84
N GLN A 102 6.55 -18.62 -10.97
CA GLN A 102 6.60 -20.08 -11.07
C GLN A 102 5.98 -20.75 -9.83
N GLY A 103 4.92 -21.54 -10.05
CA GLY A 103 4.17 -22.20 -8.98
C GLY A 103 3.07 -21.35 -8.33
N GLN A 104 2.90 -20.07 -8.70
CA GLN A 104 1.76 -19.25 -8.33
C GLN A 104 0.66 -19.33 -9.40
N THR A 105 -0.60 -19.12 -9.02
CA THR A 105 -1.69 -18.94 -9.99
C THR A 105 -1.72 -17.49 -10.48
N VAL A 106 -1.44 -17.27 -11.76
CA VAL A 106 -1.59 -15.94 -12.40
C VAL A 106 -3.03 -15.80 -12.93
N PRO A 107 -3.78 -14.75 -12.53
CA PRO A 107 -5.07 -14.41 -13.13
C PRO A 107 -4.99 -14.24 -14.66
N THR A 108 -6.01 -14.71 -15.38
CA THR A 108 -6.12 -14.65 -16.85
C THR A 108 -7.32 -13.85 -17.37
N ALA A 109 -8.12 -13.30 -16.44
CA ALA A 109 -9.21 -12.38 -16.68
C ALA A 109 -9.31 -11.43 -15.49
N LEU A 110 -9.88 -10.24 -15.71
CA LEU A 110 -10.11 -9.27 -14.64
C LEU A 110 -11.00 -9.88 -13.54
N ASP A 111 -10.69 -9.53 -12.30
CA ASP A 111 -11.66 -9.61 -11.20
C ASP A 111 -12.88 -8.71 -11.45
N GLN A 112 -13.89 -8.85 -10.58
CA GLN A 112 -15.15 -8.13 -10.67
C GLN A 112 -14.99 -6.60 -10.61
N GLU A 113 -14.01 -6.09 -9.87
CA GLU A 113 -13.87 -4.65 -9.59
C GLU A 113 -13.16 -3.94 -10.74
N HIS A 114 -12.04 -4.48 -11.21
CA HIS A 114 -11.37 -3.98 -12.41
C HIS A 114 -12.28 -4.07 -13.65
N ALA A 115 -13.13 -5.10 -13.74
CA ALA A 115 -14.17 -5.17 -14.76
C ALA A 115 -15.22 -4.05 -14.62
N GLN A 116 -15.63 -3.69 -13.40
CA GLN A 116 -16.55 -2.57 -13.15
C GLN A 116 -15.90 -1.19 -13.43
N MET A 117 -14.64 -0.98 -13.06
CA MET A 117 -13.88 0.23 -13.40
C MET A 117 -13.75 0.39 -14.92
N LEU A 118 -13.45 -0.69 -15.64
CA LEU A 118 -13.38 -0.68 -17.11
C LEU A 118 -14.76 -0.40 -17.73
N GLN A 119 -15.83 -0.97 -17.17
CA GLN A 119 -17.21 -0.70 -17.58
C GLN A 119 -17.60 0.77 -17.36
N GLN A 120 -17.18 1.40 -16.26
CA GLN A 120 -17.40 2.83 -16.00
C GLN A 120 -16.69 3.70 -17.04
N LEU A 121 -15.44 3.38 -17.41
CA LEU A 121 -14.73 4.05 -18.50
C LEU A 121 -15.40 3.84 -19.87
N GLN A 122 -15.91 2.64 -20.14
CA GLN A 122 -16.65 2.35 -21.37
C GLN A 122 -17.90 3.23 -21.49
N GLN A 123 -18.63 3.40 -20.39
CA GLN A 123 -19.90 4.15 -20.31
C GLN A 123 -19.73 5.69 -20.19
N ALA A 124 -18.56 6.19 -19.79
CA ALA A 124 -18.31 7.63 -19.64
C ALA A 124 -18.49 8.43 -20.95
N SER A 125 -19.03 9.65 -20.86
CA SER A 125 -19.05 10.61 -21.98
C SER A 125 -17.64 11.02 -22.38
N ASP A 126 -17.39 11.54 -23.58
CA ASP A 126 -16.04 11.91 -24.03
C ASP A 126 -15.38 12.97 -23.12
N ASN A 127 -16.18 13.91 -22.59
CA ASN A 127 -15.74 14.94 -21.65
C ASN A 127 -15.39 14.38 -20.26
N ASP A 128 -16.00 13.27 -19.87
CA ASP A 128 -15.77 12.62 -18.58
C ASP A 128 -14.73 11.51 -18.67
N PHE A 129 -14.63 10.84 -19.83
CA PHE A 129 -13.71 9.75 -20.11
C PHE A 129 -12.27 10.15 -19.80
N ASN A 130 -11.79 11.26 -20.38
CA ASN A 130 -10.45 11.78 -20.12
C ASN A 130 -10.21 12.04 -18.62
N ARG A 131 -11.24 12.56 -17.93
CA ARG A 131 -11.17 12.96 -16.52
C ARG A 131 -11.29 11.79 -15.54
N SER A 132 -11.88 10.68 -15.97
CA SER A 132 -11.98 9.44 -15.20
C SER A 132 -10.75 8.55 -15.44
N TYR A 133 -10.35 8.34 -16.69
CA TYR A 133 -9.16 7.57 -17.06
C TYR A 133 -7.90 8.12 -16.37
N VAL A 134 -7.68 9.44 -16.43
CA VAL A 134 -6.50 10.07 -15.81
C VAL A 134 -6.52 10.00 -14.28
N ARG A 135 -7.69 9.90 -13.64
CA ARG A 135 -7.77 9.68 -12.17
C ARG A 135 -7.53 8.23 -11.80
N MET A 136 -8.17 7.29 -12.48
CA MET A 136 -8.00 5.84 -12.23
C MET A 136 -6.56 5.40 -12.46
N GLN A 137 -5.93 5.89 -13.53
CA GLN A 137 -4.51 5.65 -13.81
C GLN A 137 -3.61 6.28 -12.75
N LEU A 138 -3.88 7.51 -12.29
CA LEU A 138 -3.10 8.15 -11.22
C LEU A 138 -3.21 7.39 -9.88
N ASP A 139 -4.40 6.92 -9.52
CA ASP A 139 -4.65 6.16 -8.28
C ASP A 139 -3.98 4.77 -8.33
N GLY A 140 -4.24 4.01 -9.40
CA GLY A 140 -3.62 2.71 -9.65
C GLY A 140 -2.09 2.77 -9.65
N HIS A 141 -1.49 3.78 -10.27
CA HIS A 141 -0.05 3.96 -10.26
C HIS A 141 0.56 4.33 -8.90
N GLN A 142 -0.13 5.13 -8.08
CA GLN A 142 0.32 5.41 -6.69
C GLN A 142 0.34 4.12 -5.88
N LYS A 143 -0.76 3.36 -5.98
CA LYS A 143 -0.97 2.07 -5.34
C LYS A 143 0.05 1.01 -5.80
N ALA A 144 0.26 0.86 -7.10
CA ALA A 144 1.24 -0.06 -7.69
C ALA A 144 2.68 0.26 -7.25
N VAL A 145 3.08 1.53 -7.20
CA VAL A 145 4.41 1.93 -6.68
C VAL A 145 4.58 1.49 -5.23
N THR A 146 3.59 1.69 -4.35
CA THR A 146 3.64 1.25 -2.95
C THR A 146 3.78 -0.28 -2.82
N LEU A 147 3.01 -1.05 -3.62
CA LEU A 147 3.11 -2.51 -3.68
C LEU A 147 4.48 -3.00 -4.13
N PHE A 148 4.98 -2.51 -5.26
CA PHE A 148 6.23 -2.99 -5.85
C PHE A 148 7.45 -2.60 -4.98
N ASP A 149 7.39 -1.44 -4.30
CA ASP A 149 8.37 -1.01 -3.30
C ASP A 149 8.33 -1.90 -2.05
N ASN A 150 7.15 -2.11 -1.46
CA ASN A 150 6.97 -2.94 -0.26
C ASN A 150 7.41 -4.39 -0.51
N TYR A 151 6.89 -5.03 -1.55
CA TYR A 151 7.20 -6.43 -1.84
C TYR A 151 8.64 -6.61 -2.32
N GLY A 152 9.16 -5.70 -3.15
CA GLY A 152 10.56 -5.71 -3.58
C GLY A 152 11.54 -5.76 -2.40
N GLN A 153 11.23 -5.09 -1.29
CA GLN A 153 12.01 -5.15 -0.04
C GLN A 153 11.63 -6.38 0.81
N ASN A 154 10.35 -6.59 1.08
CA ASN A 154 9.87 -7.41 2.21
C ASN A 154 9.20 -8.75 1.81
N GLY A 155 9.02 -8.99 0.51
CA GLY A 155 8.38 -10.20 -0.02
C GLY A 155 9.08 -11.51 0.36
N ASP A 156 8.38 -12.62 0.16
CA ASP A 156 8.74 -13.98 0.54
C ASP A 156 9.33 -14.83 -0.60
N ASP A 157 9.01 -14.54 -1.87
CA ASP A 157 9.57 -15.21 -3.05
C ASP A 157 10.68 -14.38 -3.73
N ALA A 158 11.84 -14.98 -3.94
CA ALA A 158 13.01 -14.28 -4.47
C ALA A 158 12.89 -13.85 -5.95
N GLN A 159 12.20 -14.62 -6.80
CA GLN A 159 12.03 -14.31 -8.22
C GLN A 159 11.02 -13.18 -8.42
N ILE A 160 9.90 -13.23 -7.68
CA ILE A 160 8.85 -12.21 -7.72
C ILE A 160 9.37 -10.90 -7.09
N LYS A 161 10.24 -10.96 -6.07
CA LYS A 161 10.96 -9.78 -5.56
C LYS A 161 11.84 -9.13 -6.61
N GLN A 162 12.61 -9.92 -7.35
CA GLN A 162 13.46 -9.41 -8.42
C GLN A 162 12.63 -8.74 -9.52
N PHE A 163 11.50 -9.34 -9.90
CA PHE A 163 10.52 -8.71 -10.81
C PHE A 163 10.01 -7.38 -10.26
N ALA A 164 9.57 -7.33 -8.99
CA ALA A 164 9.05 -6.11 -8.37
C ALA A 164 10.09 -4.98 -8.37
N GLN A 165 11.33 -5.28 -7.96
CA GLN A 165 12.45 -4.34 -7.96
C GLN A 165 12.81 -3.83 -9.38
N GLN A 166 12.70 -4.67 -10.40
CA GLN A 166 13.03 -4.32 -11.79
C GLN A 166 11.93 -3.50 -12.49
N THR A 167 10.67 -3.66 -12.09
CA THR A 167 9.51 -2.95 -12.68
C THR A 167 9.21 -1.62 -11.98
N LEU A 168 9.56 -1.49 -10.69
CA LEU A 168 9.34 -0.29 -9.88
C LEU A 168 9.86 1.04 -10.49
N PRO A 169 11.04 1.12 -11.17
CA PRO A 169 11.49 2.36 -11.80
C PRO A 169 10.54 2.84 -12.90
N THR A 170 9.99 1.91 -13.69
CA THR A 170 9.04 2.19 -14.77
C THR A 170 7.71 2.71 -14.19
N LEU A 171 7.16 2.03 -13.17
CA LEU A 171 5.94 2.48 -12.49
C LEU A 171 6.08 3.90 -11.90
N ARG A 172 7.25 4.24 -11.35
CA ARG A 172 7.56 5.60 -10.86
C ARG A 172 7.64 6.64 -11.99
N GLN A 173 8.17 6.28 -13.17
CA GLN A 173 8.17 7.14 -14.35
C GLN A 173 6.74 7.36 -14.89
N HIS A 174 5.95 6.30 -14.99
CA HIS A 174 4.56 6.37 -15.42
C HIS A 174 3.71 7.21 -14.45
N LEU A 175 3.90 7.03 -13.14
CA LEU A 175 3.28 7.84 -12.08
C LEU A 175 3.59 9.34 -12.23
N GLN A 176 4.83 9.70 -12.58
CA GLN A 176 5.16 11.09 -12.90
C GLN A 176 4.37 11.56 -14.14
N HIS A 177 4.39 10.80 -15.23
CA HIS A 177 3.74 11.18 -16.49
C HIS A 177 2.22 11.39 -16.30
N ILE A 178 1.52 10.49 -15.60
CA ILE A 178 0.09 10.66 -15.34
C ILE A 178 -0.19 11.79 -14.34
N THR A 179 0.70 12.07 -13.38
CA THR A 179 0.61 13.25 -12.50
C THR A 179 0.71 14.56 -13.28
N GLU A 180 1.57 14.62 -14.31
CA GLU A 180 1.67 15.78 -15.19
C GLU A 180 0.41 15.96 -16.07
N ILE A 181 -0.14 14.87 -16.61
CA ILE A 181 -1.39 14.90 -17.38
C ILE A 181 -2.55 15.33 -16.49
N HIS A 182 -2.68 14.75 -15.28
CA HIS A 182 -3.67 15.14 -14.28
C HIS A 182 -3.57 16.62 -13.95
N SER A 183 -2.36 17.13 -13.69
CA SER A 183 -2.15 18.55 -13.37
C SER A 183 -2.55 19.49 -14.51
N ARG A 184 -2.41 19.06 -15.77
CA ARG A 184 -2.78 19.84 -16.97
C ARG A 184 -4.26 19.71 -17.38
N LEU A 185 -4.97 18.67 -16.93
CA LEU A 185 -6.37 18.38 -17.26
C LEU A 185 -7.35 18.73 -16.13
N LEU A 186 -6.92 18.57 -14.88
CA LEU A 186 -7.74 18.61 -13.67
C LEU A 186 -7.18 19.55 -12.58
N GLY A 187 -6.00 20.13 -12.78
CA GLY A 187 -5.54 21.26 -11.98
C GLY A 187 -6.43 22.50 -12.17
N PRO A 188 -6.36 23.50 -11.26
CA PRO A 188 -6.99 24.78 -11.51
C PRO A 188 -6.49 25.37 -12.83
N PRO A 189 -7.35 26.05 -13.62
CA PRO A 189 -6.94 26.61 -14.90
C PRO A 189 -5.73 27.52 -14.67
N ALA A 190 -4.65 27.26 -15.42
CA ALA A 190 -3.39 27.98 -15.27
C ALA A 190 -3.66 29.48 -15.30
N GLN A 191 -3.35 30.17 -14.20
CA GLN A 191 -3.60 31.60 -14.04
C GLN A 191 -2.68 32.37 -14.99
N VAL A 192 -3.14 32.55 -16.23
CA VAL A 192 -2.51 33.39 -17.25
C VAL A 192 -2.26 34.74 -16.59
N SER A 193 -0.98 35.08 -16.40
CA SER A 193 -0.58 36.15 -15.48
C SER A 193 -0.80 37.54 -16.09
N GLN A 194 -2.07 37.87 -16.33
CA GLN A 194 -2.51 39.23 -16.61
C GLN A 194 -2.36 40.05 -15.34
N SER A 195 -1.51 41.07 -15.38
CA SER A 195 -1.28 41.99 -14.27
C SER A 195 -2.50 42.89 -14.03
N GLN A 196 -3.52 42.37 -13.35
CA GLN A 196 -4.68 43.15 -12.91
C GLN A 196 -4.60 43.43 -11.41
N SER A 197 -4.39 44.70 -11.06
CA SER A 197 -4.34 45.20 -9.69
C SER A 197 -5.74 45.31 -9.08
N GLY A 198 -6.40 44.18 -8.84
CA GLY A 198 -7.64 44.08 -8.06
C GLY A 198 -7.33 43.86 -6.59
N GLN A 199 -7.81 44.72 -5.70
CA GLN A 199 -7.56 44.63 -4.25
C GLN A 199 -8.38 43.51 -3.60
N MET A 200 -7.88 42.27 -3.64
CA MET A 200 -8.33 41.23 -2.71
C MET A 200 -7.91 41.61 -1.29
N SER A 201 -8.88 42.10 -0.51
CA SER A 201 -8.67 42.55 0.88
C SER A 201 -8.67 41.36 1.85
N GLY A 202 -7.64 40.52 1.73
CA GLY A 202 -7.36 39.41 2.63
C GLY A 202 -5.91 38.93 2.44
N PRO A 203 -5.25 38.39 3.48
CA PRO A 203 -3.88 37.92 3.36
C PRO A 203 -3.83 36.69 2.43
N LEU A 204 -3.28 36.86 1.23
CA LEU A 204 -2.97 35.75 0.33
C LEU A 204 -1.81 34.94 0.93
N THR A 205 -2.14 33.76 1.47
CA THR A 205 -1.21 32.86 2.13
C THR A 205 -0.18 32.27 1.15
N ALA A 206 0.92 32.98 0.94
CA ALA A 206 2.01 32.59 0.03
C ALA A 206 2.79 31.34 0.49
N GLN A 207 2.63 30.92 1.75
CA GLN A 207 3.32 29.78 2.34
C GLN A 207 2.41 29.07 3.36
N ILE A 208 2.40 27.72 3.32
CA ILE A 208 1.68 26.86 4.27
C ILE A 208 2.14 27.18 5.69
N GLN A 209 1.19 27.44 6.60
CA GLN A 209 1.49 27.81 7.97
C GLN A 209 1.84 26.58 8.83
N PRO A 210 2.61 26.74 9.92
CA PRO A 210 2.84 25.66 10.89
C PRO A 210 1.50 25.05 11.37
N GLY A 211 1.40 23.73 11.36
CA GLY A 211 0.16 23.00 11.70
C GLY A 211 -0.87 22.89 10.58
N GLN A 212 -0.64 23.49 9.40
CA GLN A 212 -1.46 23.21 8.21
C GLN A 212 -0.87 22.06 7.39
N TRP A 213 -1.71 21.13 6.97
CA TRP A 213 -1.34 20.03 6.07
C TRP A 213 -2.07 20.14 4.74
N ARG A 214 -1.44 19.65 3.67
CA ARG A 214 -2.10 19.50 2.36
C ARG A 214 -3.01 18.27 2.41
N ALA A 215 -4.28 18.39 1.98
CA ALA A 215 -5.15 17.21 1.82
C ALA A 215 -4.52 16.15 0.89
N SER A 216 -3.81 16.59 -0.17
CA SER A 216 -3.00 15.74 -1.06
C SER A 216 -1.73 15.12 -0.42
N LYS A 217 -1.60 15.20 0.90
CA LYS A 217 -0.57 14.59 1.74
C LYS A 217 -1.15 13.91 2.99
N LEU A 218 -2.48 13.95 3.15
CA LEU A 218 -3.22 13.15 4.11
C LEU A 218 -3.89 11.96 3.42
N LYS A 219 -4.36 12.11 2.17
CA LYS A 219 -4.72 10.98 1.30
C LYS A 219 -3.50 10.09 1.02
N GLY A 220 -3.70 8.78 1.10
CA GLY A 220 -2.68 7.74 0.93
C GLY A 220 -1.76 7.55 2.15
N LEU A 221 -2.14 8.06 3.32
CA LEU A 221 -1.46 7.73 4.58
C LEU A 221 -2.03 6.44 5.17
N ASN A 222 -1.16 5.49 5.48
CA ASN A 222 -1.53 4.27 6.19
C ASN A 222 -2.08 4.61 7.60
N VAL A 223 -3.14 3.92 8.00
CA VAL A 223 -3.79 4.01 9.31
C VAL A 223 -3.41 2.79 10.14
N TYR A 224 -2.97 3.04 11.38
CA TYR A 224 -2.62 2.02 12.36
C TYR A 224 -3.54 2.06 13.58
N ASN A 225 -3.66 0.94 14.29
CA ASN A 225 -4.29 0.91 15.60
C ASN A 225 -3.28 1.05 16.75
N ASP A 226 -3.78 1.13 17.98
CA ASP A 226 -2.94 1.23 19.19
C ASP A 226 -2.05 -0.01 19.43
N SER A 227 -2.28 -1.11 18.70
CA SER A 227 -1.41 -2.31 18.66
C SER A 227 -0.32 -2.24 17.57
N ASN A 228 -0.20 -1.11 16.84
CA ASN A 228 0.68 -0.90 15.69
C ASN A 228 0.42 -1.86 14.50
N GLU A 229 -0.81 -2.37 14.37
CA GLU A 229 -1.30 -3.14 13.22
C GLU A 229 -1.85 -2.20 12.15
N GLU A 230 -1.61 -2.50 10.87
CA GLU A 230 -2.15 -1.73 9.74
C GLU A 230 -3.61 -2.06 9.46
N ILE A 231 -4.52 -1.12 9.70
CA ILE A 231 -5.97 -1.34 9.58
C ILE A 231 -6.55 -0.88 8.23
N GLY A 232 -5.89 0.06 7.56
CA GLY A 232 -6.31 0.60 6.25
C GLY A 232 -5.40 1.76 5.81
N ASP A 233 -5.82 2.53 4.81
CA ASP A 233 -5.20 3.82 4.46
C ASP A 233 -6.28 4.90 4.17
N ILE A 234 -5.87 6.17 4.12
CA ILE A 234 -6.80 7.30 3.94
C ILE A 234 -7.16 7.46 2.47
N SER A 235 -8.34 6.99 2.08
CA SER A 235 -8.86 7.03 0.72
C SER A 235 -9.44 8.41 0.34
N GLU A 236 -10.09 9.15 1.25
CA GLU A 236 -10.53 10.55 1.01
C GLU A 236 -10.72 11.38 2.31
N LEU A 237 -10.90 12.70 2.17
CA LEU A 237 -11.24 13.60 3.28
C LEU A 237 -12.56 14.34 3.02
N LEU A 238 -13.52 14.23 3.95
CA LEU A 238 -14.85 14.84 3.84
C LEU A 238 -14.87 16.23 4.49
N VAL A 239 -15.26 17.25 3.73
CA VAL A 239 -15.24 18.66 4.11
C VAL A 239 -16.64 19.26 3.99
N ASP A 240 -17.09 20.02 5.00
CA ASP A 240 -18.39 20.68 4.98
C ASP A 240 -18.41 21.95 4.10
N GLN A 241 -19.60 22.56 3.97
CA GLN A 241 -19.78 23.81 3.22
C GLN A 241 -19.06 25.03 3.85
N ASN A 242 -18.56 24.90 5.08
CA ASN A 242 -17.81 25.93 5.80
C ASN A 242 -16.28 25.75 5.66
N GLY A 243 -15.81 24.70 4.98
CA GLY A 243 -14.39 24.38 4.81
C GLY A 243 -13.78 23.58 5.98
N LYS A 244 -14.60 23.06 6.90
CA LYS A 244 -14.18 22.24 8.03
C LYS A 244 -14.15 20.76 7.63
N ILE A 245 -13.05 20.05 7.93
CA ILE A 245 -12.99 18.59 7.78
C ILE A 245 -13.87 17.95 8.85
N GLU A 246 -14.82 17.10 8.45
CA GLU A 246 -15.73 16.40 9.36
C GLU A 246 -15.28 14.96 9.62
N ALA A 247 -14.86 14.28 8.56
CA ALA A 247 -14.49 12.87 8.57
C ALA A 247 -13.38 12.57 7.57
N VAL A 248 -12.73 11.43 7.80
CA VAL A 248 -11.76 10.79 6.90
C VAL A 248 -12.42 9.51 6.39
N VAL A 249 -12.40 9.28 5.07
CA VAL A 249 -12.74 7.97 4.53
C VAL A 249 -11.47 7.12 4.58
N ILE A 250 -11.57 5.96 5.23
CA ILE A 250 -10.50 4.99 5.34
C ILE A 250 -10.88 3.79 4.50
N GLY A 251 -10.00 3.36 3.60
CA GLY A 251 -10.12 2.10 2.88
C GLY A 251 -9.70 0.95 3.78
N VAL A 252 -10.64 0.06 4.13
CA VAL A 252 -10.42 -0.94 5.19
C VAL A 252 -10.44 -2.35 4.64
N GLY A 253 -9.31 -3.04 4.78
CA GLY A 253 -9.13 -4.29 4.08
C GLY A 253 -9.16 -4.04 2.57
N GLY A 254 -9.54 -5.05 1.80
CA GLY A 254 -9.17 -5.06 0.40
C GLY A 254 -7.66 -4.93 0.22
N PHE A 255 -7.26 -4.44 -0.95
CA PHE A 255 -5.88 -4.45 -1.36
C PHE A 255 -5.65 -3.51 -2.56
N LEU A 256 -5.06 -2.33 -2.33
CA LEU A 256 -4.89 -1.30 -3.37
C LEU A 256 -6.22 -0.96 -4.07
N GLY A 257 -7.30 -0.69 -3.34
CA GLY A 257 -8.66 -0.59 -3.89
C GLY A 257 -9.41 -1.92 -3.97
N MET A 258 -8.76 -3.04 -4.34
CA MET A 258 -9.48 -4.28 -4.61
C MET A 258 -10.15 -4.88 -3.37
N GLY A 259 -11.48 -4.82 -3.32
CA GLY A 259 -12.30 -5.22 -2.18
C GLY A 259 -12.14 -4.31 -0.96
N GLU A 260 -11.72 -3.06 -1.18
CA GLU A 260 -11.53 -2.04 -0.14
C GLU A 260 -12.89 -1.59 0.40
N HIS A 261 -13.08 -1.73 1.71
CA HIS A 261 -14.33 -1.34 2.37
C HIS A 261 -14.19 0.07 2.93
N ASP A 262 -14.66 1.06 2.19
CA ASP A 262 -14.64 2.48 2.58
C ASP A 262 -15.43 2.69 3.90
N VAL A 263 -14.79 3.30 4.91
CA VAL A 263 -15.43 3.66 6.19
C VAL A 263 -15.17 5.13 6.51
N ALA A 264 -16.23 5.92 6.63
CA ALA A 264 -16.13 7.32 7.07
C ALA A 264 -16.00 7.41 8.60
N VAL A 265 -14.81 7.77 9.07
CA VAL A 265 -14.49 7.95 10.50
C VAL A 265 -14.36 9.44 10.82
N PRO A 266 -15.07 9.97 11.85
CA PRO A 266 -14.97 11.38 12.23
C PRO A 266 -13.53 11.82 12.50
N PHE A 267 -13.14 12.99 11.98
CA PHE A 267 -11.74 13.45 11.96
C PHE A 267 -11.13 13.58 13.37
N ASN A 268 -11.96 13.87 14.38
CA ASN A 268 -11.55 13.95 15.79
C ASN A 268 -11.18 12.60 16.44
N GLN A 269 -11.41 11.47 15.77
CA GLN A 269 -10.96 10.14 16.21
C GLN A 269 -9.60 9.77 15.61
N ILE A 270 -9.14 10.50 14.60
CA ILE A 270 -7.86 10.27 13.91
C ILE A 270 -6.77 11.08 14.59
N ARG A 271 -5.65 10.41 14.91
CA ARG A 271 -4.44 11.03 15.44
C ARG A 271 -3.34 10.96 14.39
N LEU A 272 -2.91 12.11 13.87
CA LEU A 272 -1.86 12.21 12.85
C LEU A 272 -0.49 12.34 13.52
N VAL A 273 0.43 11.43 13.19
CA VAL A 273 1.75 11.29 13.84
C VAL A 273 2.86 11.69 12.88
N SER A 274 3.79 12.55 13.31
CA SER A 274 4.89 13.07 12.46
C SER A 274 6.28 12.48 12.79
N GLU A 275 6.31 11.49 13.69
CA GLU A 275 7.49 10.69 13.98
C GLU A 275 7.53 9.47 13.03
N PRO A 276 8.58 9.34 12.19
CA PRO A 276 8.76 8.15 11.36
C PRO A 276 8.93 6.96 12.28
N ARG A 277 8.12 5.90 12.09
CA ARG A 277 8.35 4.67 12.85
C ARG A 277 9.74 4.14 12.53
N ALA A 278 10.51 3.85 13.58
CA ALA A 278 11.72 3.07 13.42
C ALA A 278 11.36 1.73 12.76
N ALA A 279 11.94 1.46 11.59
CA ALA A 279 11.93 0.12 11.03
C ALA A 279 12.43 -0.84 12.12
N ALA A 280 11.70 -1.93 12.36
CA ALA A 280 11.95 -2.84 13.48
C ALA A 280 13.44 -3.24 13.48
N ALA A 281 14.18 -2.81 14.50
CA ALA A 281 15.63 -2.70 14.43
C ALA A 281 16.30 -4.08 14.52
N GLY A 282 16.33 -4.79 13.39
CA GLY A 282 17.06 -6.04 13.22
C GLY A 282 18.54 -5.81 13.48
N THR A 283 19.01 -6.23 14.66
CA THR A 283 20.36 -6.04 15.16
C THR A 283 21.36 -6.96 14.44
N ASN A 284 21.62 -6.67 13.16
CA ASN A 284 22.65 -7.30 12.34
C ASN A 284 24.06 -6.87 12.80
N GLN A 285 24.43 -7.23 14.03
CA GLN A 285 25.81 -7.19 14.52
C GLN A 285 26.63 -8.33 13.89
N ASN A 286 26.86 -8.27 12.57
CA ASN A 286 27.91 -9.04 11.93
C ASN A 286 28.49 -8.31 10.71
N ALA A 287 29.26 -7.25 10.98
CA ALA A 287 30.11 -6.57 10.00
C ALA A 287 31.57 -6.90 10.30
N SER A 288 31.96 -8.16 10.09
CA SER A 288 33.35 -8.60 10.25
C SER A 288 34.27 -7.94 9.20
N SER A 289 35.38 -7.39 9.70
CA SER A 289 36.38 -6.59 9.01
C SER A 289 36.80 -7.02 7.59
N ALA A 290 36.85 -6.05 6.68
CA ALA A 290 37.67 -6.07 5.45
C ALA A 290 38.40 -4.72 5.28
N PRO A 291 39.61 -4.68 4.68
CA PRO A 291 40.52 -3.52 4.79
C PRO A 291 40.24 -2.38 3.80
N ALA A 292 40.72 -1.19 4.15
CA ALA A 292 40.56 0.03 3.35
C ALA A 292 41.46 0.07 2.10
N ALA A 293 40.93 0.59 0.99
CA ALA A 293 41.68 0.99 -0.20
C ALA A 293 42.13 2.47 -0.08
N PRO A 294 43.25 2.88 -0.71
CA PRO A 294 43.82 4.22 -0.55
C PRO A 294 43.00 5.31 -1.28
N ALA A 295 42.99 6.52 -0.70
CA ALA A 295 42.34 7.69 -1.28
C ALA A 295 43.16 8.29 -2.43
N SER A 296 42.47 8.98 -3.36
CA SER A 296 43.09 9.81 -4.40
C SER A 296 42.72 11.29 -4.19
N PRO A 297 43.65 12.26 -4.33
CA PRO A 297 43.46 13.59 -3.76
C PRO A 297 42.98 14.67 -4.75
N ASN A 298 41.72 15.10 -4.63
CA ASN A 298 41.34 16.50 -4.89
C ASN A 298 39.89 16.82 -4.45
N ALA A 299 39.74 17.49 -3.32
CA ALA A 299 38.54 18.21 -2.92
C ALA A 299 38.94 19.33 -1.94
N PRO A 300 38.49 20.60 -2.11
CA PRO A 300 38.80 21.67 -1.16
C PRO A 300 38.14 21.42 0.20
N ALA A 301 38.87 21.69 1.29
CA ALA A 301 38.36 21.52 2.64
C ALA A 301 37.48 22.72 3.07
N THR A 302 36.24 22.45 3.47
CA THR A 302 35.41 23.37 4.25
C THR A 302 35.12 22.74 5.62
N THR A 303 35.73 23.29 6.66
CA THR A 303 35.64 22.74 8.02
C THR A 303 34.31 23.09 8.67
N GLY A 304 33.40 22.11 8.76
CA GLY A 304 32.09 22.25 9.40
C GLY A 304 31.76 21.03 10.26
N THR A 305 32.24 21.00 11.50
CA THR A 305 32.03 19.87 12.42
C THR A 305 30.65 19.94 13.08
N THR A 306 29.62 19.57 12.33
CA THR A 306 28.25 19.42 12.86
C THR A 306 28.02 17.96 13.26
N THR A 307 27.65 17.73 14.53
CA THR A 307 27.50 16.38 15.09
C THR A 307 26.24 15.70 14.55
N THR A 308 26.22 14.37 14.47
CA THR A 308 25.08 13.60 13.93
C THR A 308 23.75 13.88 14.65
N ALA A 309 23.80 14.31 15.91
CA ALA A 309 22.63 14.72 16.69
C ALA A 309 21.95 15.99 16.14
N ASP A 310 22.72 17.03 15.78
CA ASP A 310 22.17 18.27 15.24
C ASP A 310 21.47 18.03 13.90
N ARG A 311 21.99 17.09 13.08
CA ARG A 311 21.36 16.68 11.82
C ARG A 311 20.03 15.96 12.03
N ALA A 312 19.86 15.22 13.13
CA ALA A 312 18.58 14.62 13.49
C ALA A 312 17.56 15.66 14.01
N ALA A 313 18.03 16.64 14.80
CA ALA A 313 17.20 17.75 15.27
C ALA A 313 16.76 18.71 14.14
N ALA A 314 17.60 18.90 13.11
CA ALA A 314 17.26 19.67 11.92
C ALA A 314 16.23 18.96 11.02
N ASP A 315 16.25 17.62 10.97
CA ASP A 315 15.32 16.82 10.15
C ASP A 315 13.92 16.71 10.78
N THR A 316 13.82 16.67 12.12
CA THR A 316 12.51 16.73 12.80
C THR A 316 11.84 18.10 12.66
N ALA A 317 12.61 19.19 12.57
CA ALA A 317 12.08 20.55 12.44
C ALA A 317 11.39 20.86 11.10
N ASN A 318 11.51 20.00 10.07
CA ASN A 318 11.01 20.27 8.72
C ASN A 318 10.01 19.23 8.18
N ARG A 319 9.46 18.35 9.02
CA ARG A 319 8.40 17.41 8.60
C ARG A 319 7.03 18.09 8.59
N SER A 320 6.77 18.87 7.54
CA SER A 320 5.49 19.57 7.32
C SER A 320 4.31 18.65 6.93
N THR A 321 4.39 17.35 7.23
CA THR A 321 3.47 16.29 6.83
C THR A 321 3.60 15.14 7.85
N PRO A 322 2.50 14.55 8.35
CA PRO A 322 2.57 13.36 9.20
C PRO A 322 3.05 12.12 8.41
N ASP A 323 3.70 11.19 9.12
CA ASP A 323 4.18 9.90 8.61
C ASP A 323 3.03 8.89 8.45
N HIS A 324 2.12 8.86 9.43
CA HIS A 324 0.99 7.95 9.45
C HIS A 324 -0.18 8.49 10.29
N ALA A 325 -1.33 7.83 10.16
CA ALA A 325 -2.49 8.06 11.01
C ALA A 325 -2.63 6.94 12.05
N MET A 326 -3.22 7.26 13.20
CA MET A 326 -3.64 6.31 14.23
C MET A 326 -5.12 6.45 14.52
N LEU A 327 -5.81 5.31 14.69
CA LEU A 327 -7.22 5.21 15.05
C LEU A 327 -7.43 4.05 16.03
N SER A 328 -8.14 4.30 17.13
CA SER A 328 -8.40 3.32 18.19
C SER A 328 -9.53 2.34 17.84
N MET A 329 -9.40 1.63 16.72
CA MET A 329 -10.30 0.58 16.23
C MET A 329 -9.51 -0.60 15.64
N THR A 330 -10.09 -1.80 15.61
CA THR A 330 -9.49 -2.96 14.93
C THR A 330 -9.89 -3.03 13.46
N LYS A 331 -9.09 -3.74 12.65
CA LYS A 331 -9.37 -3.95 11.22
C LYS A 331 -10.74 -4.61 10.99
N ASP A 332 -11.13 -5.55 11.84
CA ASP A 332 -12.42 -6.24 11.72
C ASP A 332 -13.61 -5.43 12.25
N GLN A 333 -13.42 -4.55 13.25
CA GLN A 333 -14.44 -3.57 13.64
C GLN A 333 -14.77 -2.61 12.50
N LEU A 334 -13.75 -2.19 11.76
CA LEU A 334 -13.92 -1.32 10.60
C LEU A 334 -14.56 -2.06 9.41
N LYS A 335 -14.17 -3.30 9.08
CA LYS A 335 -14.88 -4.12 8.07
C LYS A 335 -16.36 -4.39 8.41
N ALA A 336 -16.70 -4.40 9.71
CA ALA A 336 -18.06 -4.54 10.19
C ALA A 336 -18.84 -3.20 10.28
N ALA A 337 -18.18 -2.06 10.04
CA ALA A 337 -18.81 -0.75 10.01
C ALA A 337 -19.64 -0.56 8.71
N PRO A 338 -20.61 0.36 8.69
CA PRO A 338 -21.34 0.69 7.46
C PRO A 338 -20.39 1.20 6.37
N GLU A 339 -20.45 0.55 5.21
CA GLU A 339 -19.77 0.99 3.98
C GLU A 339 -20.18 2.43 3.65
N PHE A 340 -19.21 3.33 3.54
CA PHE A 340 -19.45 4.72 3.15
C PHE A 340 -19.86 4.78 1.67
N LYS A 341 -20.90 5.55 1.39
CA LYS A 341 -21.45 5.69 0.03
C LYS A 341 -21.76 7.14 -0.26
N TYR A 342 -21.26 7.61 -1.40
CA TYR A 342 -21.58 8.93 -1.94
C TYR A 342 -23.09 9.06 -2.16
N ALA A 343 -23.68 10.14 -1.62
CA ALA A 343 -25.04 10.53 -1.96
C ALA A 343 -25.14 10.82 -3.47
N ARG A 344 -26.27 10.41 -4.07
CA ARG A 344 -26.61 10.63 -5.48
C ARG A 344 -27.66 11.72 -5.61
#